data_AF-A0A410MAS1-F1
#
_entry.id   AF-A0A410MAS1-F1
#
_cell.length_a   1.000
_cell.length_b   1.000
_cell.length_c   1.000
_cell.angle_alpha   90.00
_cell.angle_beta   90.00
_cell.angle_gamma   90.00
#
_symmetry.space_group_name_H-M   'P 1'
#
loop_
_entity.id
_entity.type
_entity.pdbx_description
1 polymer ?
#
loop_
_entity_poly.entity_id
_entity_poly.type
_entity_poly.pdbx_seq_one_letter_code
_entity_poly.pdbx_strand_id
1 'polypeptide(L)'
;MKFNPKEWQEKNFKSENHSSVQESREDRHKKLARAEIEAWRKKKEQEKIYAKEIGIAEKIRKEAEKIEREKREHEELMNTDAVKALYILDTDKNVIDKVERRADLVEWLKGKGFKWGIGRTVLYHYIKDKALYKNQYYFIPVLEYENFLS
;
A
#
# COMPACT_ATOMS: atom_id res chain seq x y z
N MET A 1 -1.11 -58.31 70.42
CA MET A 1 -1.06 -58.21 68.94
C MET A 1 0.40 -58.22 68.52
N LYS A 2 0.80 -59.10 67.58
CA LYS A 2 2.20 -59.18 67.10
C LYS A 2 2.35 -58.27 65.88
N PHE A 3 3.13 -57.21 66.01
CA PHE A 3 3.51 -56.34 64.88
C PHE A 3 4.46 -57.12 63.97
N ASN A 4 4.14 -57.21 62.68
CA ASN A 4 4.96 -57.87 61.67
C ASN A 4 5.71 -56.82 60.83
N PRO A 5 7.01 -56.57 61.09
CA PRO A 5 7.74 -55.46 60.47
C PRO A 5 7.89 -55.61 58.95
N LYS A 6 7.88 -56.84 58.42
CA LYS A 6 8.06 -57.11 56.99
C LYS A 6 6.85 -56.68 56.14
N GLU A 7 5.63 -56.92 56.63
CA GLU A 7 4.40 -56.48 55.95
C GLU A 7 4.22 -54.96 55.98
N TRP A 8 4.72 -54.29 57.03
CA TRP A 8 4.70 -52.83 57.11
C TRP A 8 5.67 -52.19 56.11
N GLN A 9 6.88 -52.75 55.95
CA GLN A 9 7.86 -52.25 54.98
C GLN A 9 7.42 -52.48 53.53
N GLU A 10 6.86 -53.65 53.16
CA GLU A 10 6.41 -53.90 51.78
C GLU A 10 5.23 -53.02 51.35
N LYS A 11 4.32 -52.69 52.28
CA LYS A 11 3.18 -51.80 51.98
C LYS A 11 3.64 -50.34 51.79
N ASN A 12 4.57 -49.86 52.59
CA ASN A 12 5.08 -48.49 52.45
C ASN A 12 5.95 -48.32 51.20
N PHE A 13 6.82 -49.29 50.89
CA PHE A 13 7.71 -49.22 49.72
C PHE A 13 6.96 -49.27 48.36
N LYS A 14 5.80 -49.96 48.31
CA LYS A 14 4.93 -49.95 47.11
C LYS A 14 4.13 -48.66 46.96
N SER A 15 3.81 -47.97 48.05
CA SER A 15 3.05 -46.71 48.01
C SER A 15 3.91 -45.51 47.57
N GLU A 16 5.18 -45.45 47.99
CA GLU A 16 6.10 -44.36 47.63
C GLU A 16 6.57 -44.42 46.16
N ASN A 17 6.76 -45.63 45.61
CA ASN A 17 7.15 -45.80 44.21
C ASN A 17 6.01 -45.57 43.20
N HIS A 18 4.74 -45.80 43.58
CA HIS A 18 3.60 -45.52 42.70
C HIS A 18 3.28 -44.02 42.61
N SER A 19 3.42 -43.29 43.73
CA SER A 19 3.16 -41.84 43.78
C SER A 19 4.19 -41.03 42.96
N SER A 20 5.48 -41.34 43.07
CA SER A 20 6.53 -40.58 42.37
C SER A 20 6.55 -40.79 40.84
N VAL A 21 6.15 -41.98 40.37
CA VAL A 21 6.01 -42.30 38.94
C VAL A 21 4.75 -41.64 38.34
N GLN A 22 3.66 -41.50 39.11
CA GLN A 22 2.46 -40.79 38.68
C GLN A 22 2.68 -39.28 38.62
N GLU A 23 3.35 -38.65 39.60
CA GLU A 23 3.74 -37.24 39.53
C GLU A 23 4.63 -36.95 38.31
N SER A 24 5.56 -37.85 37.98
CA SER A 24 6.43 -37.71 36.80
C SER A 24 5.65 -37.77 35.48
N ARG A 25 4.56 -38.54 35.41
CA ARG A 25 3.70 -38.63 34.22
C ARG A 25 2.78 -37.42 34.09
N GLU A 26 2.19 -36.98 35.19
CA GLU A 26 1.35 -35.78 35.21
C GLU A 26 2.14 -34.52 34.84
N ASP A 27 3.38 -34.40 35.32
CA ASP A 27 4.25 -33.28 34.95
C ASP A 27 4.67 -33.31 33.48
N ARG A 28 4.88 -34.49 32.91
CA ARG A 28 5.11 -34.64 31.45
C ARG A 28 3.86 -34.24 30.66
N HIS A 29 2.66 -34.67 31.07
CA HIS A 29 1.42 -34.27 30.42
C HIS A 29 1.17 -32.76 30.52
N LYS A 30 1.42 -32.14 31.68
CA LYS A 30 1.32 -30.68 31.85
C LYS A 30 2.33 -29.93 30.98
N LYS A 31 3.56 -30.43 30.84
CA LYS A 31 4.58 -29.84 29.95
C LYS A 31 4.20 -29.96 28.47
N LEU A 32 3.69 -31.12 28.05
CA LEU A 32 3.22 -31.34 26.67
C LEU A 32 2.03 -30.43 26.35
N ALA A 33 1.04 -30.34 27.23
CA ALA A 33 -0.12 -29.46 27.04
C ALA A 33 0.28 -27.98 26.95
N ARG A 34 1.25 -27.54 27.76
CA ARG A 34 1.81 -26.17 27.67
C ARG A 34 2.52 -25.94 26.34
N ALA A 35 3.32 -26.90 25.88
CA ALA A 35 4.02 -26.81 24.61
C ALA A 35 3.05 -26.76 23.42
N GLU A 36 1.96 -27.54 23.45
CA GLU A 36 0.90 -27.52 22.43
C GLU A 36 0.18 -26.17 22.38
N ILE A 37 -0.18 -25.60 23.55
CA ILE A 37 -0.81 -24.28 23.63
C ILE A 37 0.14 -23.19 23.08
N GLU A 38 1.42 -23.27 23.42
CA GLU A 38 2.41 -22.30 22.95
C GLU A 38 2.66 -22.42 21.43
N ALA A 39 2.72 -23.64 20.90
CA ALA A 39 2.81 -23.90 19.47
C ALA A 39 1.57 -23.38 18.71
N TRP A 40 0.38 -23.60 19.26
CA TRP A 40 -0.87 -23.07 18.70
C TRP A 40 -0.88 -21.54 18.69
N ARG A 41 -0.43 -20.90 19.78
CA ARG A 41 -0.29 -19.42 19.86
C ARG A 41 0.71 -18.88 18.83
N LYS A 42 1.88 -19.50 18.69
CA LYS A 42 2.89 -19.10 17.70
C LYS A 42 2.35 -19.23 16.27
N LYS A 43 1.65 -20.33 15.96
CA LYS A 43 1.01 -20.53 14.67
C LYS A 43 -0.05 -19.45 14.38
N LYS A 44 -0.91 -19.16 15.36
CA LYS A 44 -1.94 -18.10 15.24
C LYS A 44 -1.35 -16.72 15.02
N GLU A 45 -0.22 -16.42 15.65
CA GLU A 45 0.45 -15.13 15.48
C GLU A 45 1.13 -15.02 14.11
N GLN A 46 1.74 -16.10 13.61
CA GLN A 46 2.27 -16.17 12.24
C GLN A 46 1.16 -15.98 11.19
N GLU A 47 0.00 -16.61 11.37
CA GLU A 47 -1.17 -16.42 10.48
C GLU A 47 -1.61 -14.96 10.42
N LYS A 48 -1.61 -14.23 11.55
CA LYS A 48 -1.94 -12.80 11.59
C LYS A 48 -0.91 -11.94 10.87
N ILE A 49 0.38 -12.23 11.05
CA ILE A 49 1.47 -11.52 10.37
C ILE A 49 1.33 -11.70 8.87
N TYR A 50 1.16 -12.94 8.41
CA TYR A 50 0.97 -13.26 7.00
C TYR A 50 -0.27 -12.57 6.40
N ALA A 51 -1.40 -12.57 7.12
CA ALA A 51 -2.61 -11.87 6.68
C ALA A 51 -2.39 -10.35 6.56
N LYS A 52 -1.64 -9.74 7.47
CA LYS A 52 -1.26 -8.32 7.37
C LYS A 52 -0.36 -8.05 6.17
N GLU A 53 0.63 -8.89 5.94
CA GLU A 53 1.55 -8.78 4.79
C GLU A 53 0.80 -8.91 3.45
N ILE A 54 -0.13 -9.85 3.34
CA ILE A 54 -1.00 -9.96 2.15
C ILE A 54 -1.81 -8.68 1.97
N GLY A 55 -2.43 -8.16 3.02
CA GLY A 55 -3.21 -6.92 2.94
C GLY A 55 -2.37 -5.72 2.51
N ILE A 56 -1.09 -5.65 2.93
CA ILE A 56 -0.14 -4.63 2.47
C ILE A 56 0.21 -4.84 1.00
N ALA A 57 0.52 -6.08 0.59
CA ALA A 57 0.87 -6.41 -0.78
C ALA A 57 -0.28 -6.10 -1.76
N GLU A 58 -1.53 -6.38 -1.39
CA GLU A 58 -2.70 -6.02 -2.21
C GLU A 58 -2.87 -4.52 -2.36
N LYS A 59 -2.64 -3.74 -1.30
CA LYS A 59 -2.66 -2.27 -1.39
C LYS A 59 -1.58 -1.75 -2.33
N ILE A 60 -0.36 -2.27 -2.21
CA ILE A 60 0.75 -1.90 -3.10
C ILE A 60 0.42 -2.27 -4.56
N ARG A 61 -0.15 -3.46 -4.80
CA ARG A 61 -0.56 -3.88 -6.14
C ARG A 61 -1.60 -2.94 -6.74
N LYS A 62 -2.65 -2.59 -5.99
CA LYS A 62 -3.69 -1.66 -6.44
C LYS A 62 -3.13 -0.27 -6.74
N GLU A 63 -2.21 0.23 -5.92
CA GLU A 63 -1.56 1.52 -6.16
C GLU A 63 -0.67 1.45 -7.41
N ALA A 64 0.09 0.37 -7.61
CA ALA A 64 0.90 0.16 -8.80
C ALA A 64 0.05 0.08 -10.07
N GLU A 65 -1.07 -0.65 -10.04
CA GLU A 65 -2.04 -0.73 -11.15
C GLU A 65 -2.63 0.64 -11.48
N LYS A 66 -2.91 1.47 -10.46
CA LYS A 66 -3.39 2.84 -10.65
C LYS A 66 -2.33 3.71 -11.33
N ILE A 67 -1.08 3.65 -10.85
CA ILE A 67 0.05 4.39 -11.45
C ILE A 67 0.28 3.94 -12.90
N GLU A 68 0.18 2.65 -13.20
CA GLU A 68 0.34 2.13 -14.54
C GLU A 68 -0.79 2.59 -15.47
N ARG A 69 -2.04 2.61 -14.99
CA ARG A 69 -3.17 3.16 -15.73
C ARG A 69 -2.99 4.65 -16.03
N GLU A 70 -2.59 5.44 -15.04
CA GLU A 70 -2.31 6.87 -15.20
C GLU A 70 -1.17 7.12 -16.20
N LYS A 71 -0.12 6.28 -16.17
CA LYS A 71 0.96 6.33 -17.14
C LYS A 71 0.47 6.01 -18.55
N ARG A 72 -0.40 5.01 -18.70
CA ARG A 72 -0.97 4.63 -20.00
C ARG A 72 -1.90 5.72 -20.54
N GLU A 73 -2.78 6.27 -19.72
CA GLU A 73 -3.62 7.42 -20.09
C GLU A 73 -2.77 8.62 -20.50
N HIS A 74 -1.73 8.92 -19.71
CA HIS A 74 -0.76 9.95 -20.04
C HIS A 74 -0.08 9.64 -21.37
N GLU A 75 0.41 8.41 -21.60
CA GLU A 75 1.08 8.03 -22.83
C GLU A 75 0.15 8.05 -24.04
N GLU A 76 -1.09 7.58 -23.94
CA GLU A 76 -2.09 7.66 -25.01
C GLU A 76 -2.38 9.11 -25.41
N LEU A 77 -2.62 9.99 -24.43
CA LEU A 77 -2.84 11.42 -24.68
C LEU A 77 -1.59 12.12 -25.22
N MET A 78 -0.41 11.58 -24.96
CA MET A 78 0.87 12.14 -25.35
C MET A 78 1.40 11.62 -26.69
N ASN A 79 1.00 10.40 -27.07
CA ASN A 79 1.49 9.70 -28.25
C ASN A 79 0.50 9.77 -29.41
N THR A 80 -0.76 10.14 -29.15
CA THR A 80 -1.50 10.83 -30.19
C THR A 80 -0.83 12.18 -30.45
N ASP A 81 -0.60 12.53 -31.71
CA ASP A 81 -0.41 13.92 -32.19
C ASP A 81 -1.62 14.84 -31.83
N ALA A 82 -2.44 14.45 -30.85
CA ALA A 82 -3.72 15.00 -30.45
C ALA A 82 -3.69 15.70 -29.09
N VAL A 83 -2.52 16.15 -28.60
CA VAL A 83 -2.53 17.50 -28.01
C VAL A 83 -2.74 18.46 -29.18
N LYS A 84 -3.97 18.43 -29.70
CA LYS A 84 -4.55 19.43 -30.58
C LYS A 84 -4.31 20.76 -29.90
N ALA A 85 -3.98 21.76 -30.70
CA ALA A 85 -3.58 23.08 -30.25
C ALA A 85 -4.22 23.50 -28.91
N LEU A 86 -3.43 24.06 -28.01
CA LEU A 86 -3.87 24.55 -26.71
C LEU A 86 -4.02 26.07 -26.77
N TYR A 87 -5.10 26.57 -26.19
CA TYR A 87 -5.16 27.97 -25.78
C TYR A 87 -4.48 28.14 -24.43
N ILE A 88 -3.73 29.23 -24.31
CA ILE A 88 -3.17 29.71 -23.05
C ILE A 88 -4.02 30.89 -22.62
N LEU A 89 -4.68 30.80 -21.48
CA LEU A 89 -5.56 31.84 -20.98
C LEU A 89 -5.00 32.45 -19.68
N ASP A 90 -5.33 33.70 -19.42
CA ASP A 90 -5.09 34.35 -18.12
C ASP A 90 -6.14 33.94 -17.08
N THR A 91 -6.03 34.49 -15.87
CA THR A 91 -6.98 34.26 -14.77
C THR A 91 -8.39 34.75 -15.07
N ASP A 92 -8.53 35.71 -15.98
CA ASP A 92 -9.80 36.30 -16.41
C ASP A 92 -10.38 35.56 -17.64
N LYS A 93 -9.79 34.41 -18.01
CA LYS A 93 -10.15 33.57 -19.15
C LYS A 93 -9.99 34.26 -20.51
N ASN A 94 -9.16 35.30 -20.63
CA ASN A 94 -8.78 35.86 -21.92
C ASN A 94 -7.69 35.01 -22.56
N VAL A 95 -7.79 34.78 -23.86
CA VAL A 95 -6.74 34.08 -24.61
C VAL A 95 -5.51 34.97 -24.73
N ILE A 96 -4.40 34.53 -24.15
CA ILE A 96 -3.08 35.17 -24.25
C ILE A 96 -2.35 34.69 -25.50
N ASP A 97 -2.42 33.38 -25.77
CA ASP A 97 -1.67 32.74 -26.85
C ASP A 97 -2.31 31.42 -27.26
N LYS A 98 -1.87 30.88 -28.41
CA LYS A 98 -2.25 29.56 -28.91
C LYS A 98 -0.99 28.82 -29.35
N VAL A 99 -0.82 27.62 -28.82
CA VAL A 99 0.30 26.74 -29.16
C VAL A 99 -0.21 25.52 -29.91
N GLU A 100 0.39 25.20 -31.05
CA GLU A 100 -0.07 24.08 -31.87
C GLU A 100 0.42 22.75 -31.35
N ARG A 101 1.62 22.74 -30.77
CA ARG A 101 2.22 21.56 -30.17
C ARG A 101 2.58 21.84 -28.73
N ARG A 102 2.61 20.76 -27.95
CA ARG A 102 3.04 20.82 -26.56
C ARG A 102 4.49 21.28 -26.38
N ALA A 103 5.38 20.96 -27.31
CA ALA A 103 6.76 21.45 -27.27
C ALA A 103 6.78 22.98 -27.25
N ASP A 104 5.91 23.61 -28.05
CA ASP A 104 5.77 25.06 -28.14
C ASP A 104 5.23 25.64 -26.80
N LEU A 105 4.36 24.93 -26.07
CA LEU A 105 3.96 25.32 -24.70
C LEU A 105 5.17 25.36 -23.75
N VAL A 106 6.06 24.37 -23.83
CA VAL A 106 7.25 24.31 -22.97
C VAL A 106 8.21 25.46 -23.31
N GLU A 107 8.38 25.77 -24.59
CA GLU A 107 9.16 26.92 -25.04
C GLU A 107 8.53 28.24 -24.60
N TRP A 108 7.22 28.39 -24.73
CA TRP A 108 6.47 29.53 -24.24
C TRP A 108 6.68 29.75 -22.74
N LEU A 109 6.57 28.69 -21.93
CA LEU A 109 6.80 28.75 -20.49
C LEU A 109 8.25 29.13 -20.14
N LYS A 110 9.23 28.63 -20.89
CA LYS A 110 10.63 29.05 -20.74
C LYS A 110 10.78 30.54 -21.02
N GLY A 111 10.12 31.04 -22.08
CA GLY A 111 10.08 32.46 -22.42
C GLY A 111 9.47 33.35 -21.33
N LYS A 112 8.58 32.79 -20.49
CA LYS A 112 8.01 33.48 -19.31
C LYS A 112 8.84 33.32 -18.03
N GLY A 113 10.04 32.73 -18.09
CA GLY A 113 10.93 32.58 -16.95
C GLY A 113 10.62 31.40 -16.03
N PHE A 114 9.75 30.47 -16.44
CA PHE A 114 9.52 29.24 -15.67
C PHE A 114 10.69 28.27 -15.85
N LYS A 115 11.32 27.91 -14.73
CA LYS A 115 12.47 26.99 -14.71
C LYS A 115 12.09 25.58 -15.18
N TRP A 116 13.07 24.94 -15.84
CA TRP A 116 13.03 23.53 -16.25
C TRP A 116 12.98 22.63 -15.01
N GLY A 117 12.06 21.67 -15.00
CA GLY A 117 11.73 20.84 -13.83
C GLY A 117 10.24 20.48 -13.73
N ILE A 118 9.43 21.07 -14.59
CA ILE A 118 8.03 20.66 -14.77
C ILE A 118 8.07 19.30 -15.47
N GLY A 119 7.91 18.23 -14.68
CA GLY A 119 7.75 16.90 -15.25
C GLY A 119 6.62 16.92 -16.27
N ARG A 120 6.76 16.17 -17.36
CA ARG A 120 5.70 16.03 -18.39
C ARG A 120 4.35 15.69 -17.73
N THR A 121 4.38 14.94 -16.64
CA THR A 121 3.21 14.60 -15.82
C THR A 121 2.57 15.80 -15.11
N VAL A 122 3.34 16.81 -14.70
CA VAL A 122 2.81 17.98 -13.97
C VAL A 122 1.94 18.84 -14.89
N LEU A 123 2.46 19.22 -16.07
CA LEU A 123 1.66 19.99 -17.05
C LEU A 123 0.41 19.25 -17.51
N TYR A 124 0.49 17.92 -17.59
CA TYR A 124 -0.65 17.09 -17.94
C TYR A 124 -1.82 17.26 -16.96
N HIS A 125 -1.55 17.23 -15.65
CA HIS A 125 -2.60 17.44 -14.64
C HIS A 125 -3.25 18.82 -14.79
N TYR A 126 -2.48 19.87 -15.02
CA TYR A 126 -3.07 21.21 -15.22
C TYR A 126 -3.95 21.31 -16.48
N ILE A 127 -3.58 20.62 -17.56
CA ILE A 127 -4.39 20.58 -18.79
C ILE A 127 -5.64 19.71 -18.57
N LYS A 128 -5.49 18.50 -18.02
CA LYS A 128 -6.58 17.54 -17.79
C LYS A 128 -7.61 18.09 -16.79
N ASP A 129 -7.13 18.63 -15.68
CA ASP A 129 -7.97 19.13 -14.59
C ASP A 129 -8.43 20.58 -14.84
N LYS A 130 -8.03 21.20 -15.96
CA LYS A 130 -8.32 22.59 -16.33
C LYS A 130 -7.97 23.57 -15.20
N ALA A 131 -6.88 23.27 -14.50
CA ALA A 131 -6.46 23.98 -13.31
C ALA A 131 -5.48 25.11 -13.65
N LEU A 132 -5.45 26.12 -12.77
CA LEU A 132 -4.48 27.21 -12.86
C LEU A 132 -3.06 26.71 -12.65
N TYR A 133 -2.24 26.83 -13.68
CA TYR A 133 -0.82 26.61 -13.54
C TYR A 133 -0.16 27.79 -12.83
N LYS A 134 0.42 27.52 -11.66
CA LYS A 134 1.11 28.51 -10.81
C LYS A 134 0.27 29.77 -10.54
N ASN A 135 -1.06 29.62 -10.45
CA ASN A 135 -2.00 30.72 -10.23
C ASN A 135 -1.93 31.83 -11.30
N GLN A 136 -1.48 31.50 -12.52
CA GLN A 136 -1.29 32.49 -13.58
C GLN A 136 -2.00 32.13 -14.88
N TYR A 137 -1.96 30.86 -15.29
CA TYR A 137 -2.40 30.48 -16.63
C TYR A 137 -3.28 29.24 -16.63
N TYR A 138 -4.31 29.23 -17.46
CA TYR A 138 -5.00 28.00 -17.86
C TYR A 138 -4.43 27.49 -19.18
N PHE A 139 -4.38 26.16 -19.33
CA PHE A 139 -4.01 25.50 -20.58
C PHE A 139 -5.18 24.64 -21.04
N ILE A 140 -5.91 25.12 -22.04
CA ILE A 140 -7.19 24.53 -22.45
C ILE A 140 -7.05 23.99 -23.88
N PRO A 141 -7.35 22.70 -24.13
CA PRO A 141 -7.46 22.20 -25.49
C PRO A 141 -8.45 23.01 -26.30
N VAL A 142 -8.10 23.40 -27.53
CA VAL A 142 -8.97 24.21 -28.40
C VAL A 142 -10.36 23.58 -28.56
N LEU A 143 -10.45 22.25 -28.61
CA LEU A 143 -11.73 21.54 -28.72
C LEU A 143 -12.61 21.64 -27.47
N GLU A 144 -12.03 21.94 -26.32
CA GLU A 144 -12.72 22.03 -25.04
C GLU A 144 -12.95 23.47 -24.58
N TYR A 145 -12.49 24.45 -25.38
CA TYR A 145 -12.54 25.87 -25.03
C TYR A 145 -13.97 26.37 -24.79
N GLU A 146 -14.89 26.11 -25.72
CA GLU A 146 -16.30 26.51 -25.60
C GLU A 146 -16.95 25.93 -24.33
N ASN A 147 -16.65 24.66 -24.03
CA ASN A 147 -17.15 23.98 -22.84
C ASN A 147 -16.53 24.52 -21.53
N PHE A 148 -15.35 25.12 -21.59
CA PHE A 148 -14.66 25.70 -20.44
C PHE A 148 -15.15 27.12 -20.09
N LEU A 149 -15.65 27.85 -21.09
CA LEU A 149 -16.20 29.19 -20.91
C LEU A 149 -17.66 29.19 -20.43
N SER A 150 -18.40 28.14 -20.77
CA SER A 150 -19.80 27.92 -20.35
C SER A 150 -19.93 27.72 -18.84
#